data_AF-A0A7C9AGI7-F1
#
_entry.id   AF-A0A7C9AGI7-F1
#
_cell.length_a   1.000
_cell.length_b   1.000
_cell.length_c   1.000
_cell.angle_alpha   90.00
_cell.angle_beta   90.00
_cell.angle_gamma   90.00
#
_symmetry.space_group_name_H-M   'P 1'
#
loop_
_entity.id
_entity.type
_entity.pdbx_description
1 polymer ?
#
loop_
_entity_poly.entity_id
_entity_poly.type
_entity_poly.pdbx_seq_one_letter_code
_entity_poly.pdbx_strand_id
1 'polypeptide(L)'
;VEMASYAPLFVNVNDRRWNPDAIVFNSSHVYGTPSYWMQHFFTKSSGGTLLTTTVQGNSSASLVASAISWNNVTDNKNYVTIKIVNFGSSSVNIKLNIDFDRTSF
;
A
#
# COMPACT_ATOMS: atom_id res chain seq x y z
N VAL A 1 -6.43 8.00 11.19
CA VAL A 1 -7.42 7.50 10.21
C VAL A 1 -7.73 6.07 10.61
N GLU A 2 -9.00 5.74 10.84
CA GLU A 2 -9.42 4.40 11.27
C GLU A 2 -9.78 3.49 10.08
N MET A 3 -10.38 4.06 9.03
CA MET A 3 -10.76 3.36 7.81
C MET A 3 -10.52 4.23 6.58
N ALA A 4 -10.21 3.59 5.45
CA ALA A 4 -10.07 4.23 4.14
C ALA A 4 -10.64 3.30 3.06
N SER A 5 -11.21 3.88 2.00
CA SER A 5 -11.76 3.15 0.86
C SER A 5 -11.51 3.92 -0.44
N TYR A 6 -11.38 3.18 -1.55
CA TYR A 6 -11.42 3.78 -2.89
C TYR A 6 -12.86 3.92 -3.37
N ALA A 7 -13.18 5.06 -3.97
CA ALA A 7 -14.47 5.30 -4.60
C ALA A 7 -14.29 5.90 -6.00
N PRO A 8 -15.14 5.50 -6.97
CA PRO A 8 -16.17 4.46 -6.86
C PRO A 8 -15.62 3.03 -7.05
N LEU A 9 -16.31 2.03 -6.48
CA LEU A 9 -15.80 0.66 -6.38
C LEU A 9 -16.07 -0.18 -7.63
N PHE A 10 -17.30 -0.14 -8.15
CA PHE A 10 -17.76 -0.99 -9.25
C PHE A 10 -18.33 -0.16 -10.39
N VAL A 11 -17.97 -0.53 -11.62
CA VAL A 11 -18.60 0.03 -12.83
C VAL A 11 -18.89 -1.04 -13.86
N ASN A 12 -20.10 -1.00 -14.41
CA ASN A 12 -20.42 -1.75 -15.61
C ASN A 12 -19.82 -1.01 -16.81
N VAL A 13 -19.00 -1.70 -17.60
CA VAL A 13 -18.34 -1.09 -18.77
C VAL A 13 -19.33 -0.50 -19.78
N ASN A 14 -20.57 -1.02 -19.83
CA ASN A 14 -21.62 -0.58 -20.74
C ASN A 14 -22.44 0.63 -20.25
N ASP A 15 -22.27 1.08 -19.00
CA ASP A 15 -22.94 2.29 -18.44
C ASP A 15 -21.96 3.08 -17.55
N ARG A 16 -20.83 3.47 -18.15
CA ARG A 16 -19.79 4.22 -17.44
C ARG A 16 -20.09 5.71 -17.44
N ARG A 17 -20.29 6.28 -16.25
CA ARG A 17 -20.50 7.73 -16.04
C ARG A 17 -19.29 8.45 -15.43
N TRP A 18 -18.40 7.71 -14.79
CA TRP A 18 -17.19 8.21 -14.13
C TRP A 18 -15.99 7.32 -14.50
N ASN A 19 -14.77 7.86 -14.42
CA ASN A 19 -13.55 7.10 -14.64
C ASN A 19 -12.41 7.67 -13.77
N PRO A 20 -11.64 6.86 -13.01
CA PRO A 20 -11.66 5.39 -12.94
C PRO A 20 -12.28 4.81 -11.66
N ASP A 21 -12.97 3.68 -11.81
CA ASP A 21 -13.43 2.80 -10.73
C ASP A 21 -12.42 1.69 -10.45
N ALA A 22 -12.46 1.10 -9.26
CA ALA A 22 -11.54 0.02 -8.90
C ALA A 22 -11.82 -1.28 -9.70
N ILE A 23 -13.07 -1.70 -9.81
CA ILE A 23 -13.47 -2.98 -10.42
C ILE A 23 -14.42 -2.70 -11.59
N VAL A 24 -14.04 -3.17 -12.77
CA VAL A 24 -14.82 -3.03 -14.00
C VAL A 24 -15.39 -4.40 -14.39
N PHE A 25 -16.67 -4.45 -14.74
CA PHE A 25 -17.32 -5.70 -15.11
C PHE A 25 -18.30 -5.53 -16.29
N ASN A 26 -18.69 -6.65 -16.89
CA ASN A 26 -19.84 -6.79 -17.79
C ASN A 26 -20.60 -8.08 -17.45
N SER A 27 -21.47 -8.57 -18.35
CA SER A 27 -22.28 -9.77 -18.10
C SER A 27 -21.48 -11.07 -17.98
N SER A 28 -20.22 -11.12 -18.40
CA SER A 28 -19.41 -12.34 -18.48
C SER A 28 -17.98 -12.21 -17.96
N HIS A 29 -17.49 -10.98 -17.74
CA HIS A 29 -16.09 -10.70 -17.39
C HIS A 29 -15.99 -9.65 -16.29
N VAL A 30 -14.89 -9.71 -15.53
CA VAL A 30 -14.52 -8.74 -14.49
C VAL A 30 -13.00 -8.54 -14.49
N TYR A 31 -12.54 -7.30 -14.29
CA TYR A 31 -11.13 -6.99 -14.08
C TYR A 31 -10.93 -5.84 -13.10
N GLY A 32 -9.79 -5.86 -12.40
CA GLY A 32 -9.37 -4.77 -11.51
C GLY A 32 -8.49 -3.76 -12.22
N THR A 33 -8.71 -2.47 -11.97
CA THR A 33 -7.83 -1.38 -12.42
C THR A 33 -6.56 -1.31 -11.57
N PRO A 34 -5.53 -0.53 -11.94
CA PRO A 34 -4.37 -0.33 -11.08
C PRO A 34 -4.74 0.09 -9.64
N SER A 35 -5.80 0.88 -9.47
CA SER A 35 -6.33 1.28 -8.16
C SER A 35 -6.84 0.11 -7.32
N TYR A 36 -7.46 -0.91 -7.95
CA TYR A 36 -7.85 -2.14 -7.25
C TYR A 36 -6.63 -2.88 -6.71
N TRP A 37 -5.59 -3.04 -7.53
CA TRP A 37 -4.37 -3.71 -7.11
C TRP A 37 -3.60 -2.93 -6.05
N MET A 38 -3.63 -1.60 -6.11
CA MET A 38 -3.10 -0.75 -5.05
C MET A 38 -3.82 -1.04 -3.72
N GLN A 39 -5.17 -1.05 -3.70
CA GLN A 39 -5.89 -1.44 -2.49
C GLN A 39 -5.55 -2.86 -2.03
N HIS A 40 -5.41 -3.81 -2.96
CA HIS A 40 -5.02 -5.17 -2.66
C HIS A 40 -3.67 -5.24 -1.94
N PHE A 41 -2.70 -4.43 -2.38
CA PHE A 41 -1.38 -4.31 -1.74
C PHE A 41 -1.47 -3.79 -0.29
N PHE A 42 -2.54 -3.10 0.07
CA PHE A 42 -2.81 -2.58 1.42
C PHE A 42 -3.75 -3.44 2.28
N THR A 43 -4.21 -4.60 1.80
CA THR A 43 -5.05 -5.51 2.58
C THR A 43 -4.37 -6.05 3.84
N LYS A 44 -3.06 -6.35 3.76
CA LYS A 44 -2.24 -6.84 4.88
C LYS A 44 -1.64 -5.69 5.69
N SER A 45 -2.50 -4.80 6.18
CA SER A 45 -2.10 -3.67 7.04
C SER A 45 -2.90 -3.57 8.33
N SER A 46 -4.00 -4.32 8.45
CA SER A 46 -4.85 -4.31 9.64
C SER A 46 -4.17 -5.02 10.81
N GLY A 47 -4.27 -4.44 12.01
CA GLY A 47 -3.64 -4.97 13.23
C GLY A 47 -2.13 -4.75 13.32
N GLY A 48 -1.52 -4.05 12.36
CA GLY A 48 -0.10 -3.67 12.43
C GLY A 48 0.12 -2.34 13.18
N THR A 49 1.25 -2.25 13.87
CA THR A 49 1.75 -1.02 14.51
C THR A 49 2.54 -0.22 13.49
N LEU A 50 2.21 1.06 13.32
CA LEU A 50 2.97 1.97 12.46
C LEU A 50 4.35 2.23 13.06
N LEU A 51 5.40 2.05 12.25
CA LEU A 51 6.78 2.33 12.63
C LEU A 51 7.19 3.72 12.14
N THR A 52 7.98 4.42 12.94
CA THR A 52 8.60 5.69 12.54
C THR A 52 9.44 5.47 11.29
N THR A 53 9.02 6.10 10.19
CA THR A 53 9.65 5.95 8.88
C THR A 53 10.05 7.32 8.37
N THR A 54 11.30 7.47 7.90
CA THR A 54 11.77 8.72 7.31
C THR A 54 12.38 8.45 5.93
N VAL A 55 12.13 9.36 4.99
CA VAL A 55 12.76 9.34 3.66
C VAL A 55 13.68 10.55 3.58
N GLN A 56 14.97 10.30 3.37
CA GLN A 56 16.01 11.33 3.36
C GLN A 56 16.64 11.46 1.96
N GLY A 57 17.12 12.66 1.64
CA GLY A 57 17.83 12.96 0.38
C GLY A 57 16.96 13.64 -0.68
N ASN A 58 17.54 13.86 -1.87
CA ASN A 58 16.89 14.62 -2.94
C ASN A 58 15.62 13.94 -3.51
N SER A 59 15.49 12.64 -3.32
CA SER A 59 14.32 11.87 -3.76
C SER A 59 13.13 11.95 -2.79
N SER A 60 13.25 12.62 -1.65
CA SER A 60 12.12 12.82 -0.72
C SER A 60 10.94 13.57 -1.35
N ALA A 61 11.17 14.31 -2.44
CA ALA A 61 10.11 14.98 -3.19
C ALA A 61 9.31 14.04 -4.12
N SER A 62 9.82 12.83 -4.41
CA SER A 62 9.22 11.88 -5.35
C SER A 62 8.99 10.48 -4.76
N LEU A 63 9.36 10.28 -3.50
CA LEU A 63 9.21 9.03 -2.76
C LEU A 63 8.37 9.26 -1.52
N VAL A 64 7.42 8.34 -1.28
CA VAL A 64 6.78 8.16 0.03
C VAL A 64 7.00 6.73 0.49
N ALA A 65 7.25 6.56 1.78
CA ALA A 65 7.43 5.25 2.39
C ALA A 65 6.68 5.16 3.72
N SER A 66 6.19 3.97 4.03
CA SER A 66 5.66 3.63 5.35
C SER A 66 6.07 2.21 5.72
N ALA A 67 6.23 1.98 7.01
CA ALA A 67 6.52 0.66 7.56
C ALA A 67 5.56 0.33 8.69
N ILE A 68 5.14 -0.92 8.76
CA ILE A 68 4.36 -1.46 9.88
C ILE A 68 5.06 -2.70 10.44
N SER A 69 5.00 -2.90 11.75
CA SER A 69 5.26 -4.20 12.38
C SER A 69 3.94 -4.88 12.70
N TRP A 70 3.86 -6.20 12.49
CA TRP A 70 2.65 -6.96 12.80
C TRP A 70 3.00 -8.40 13.14
N ASN A 71 2.18 -9.04 13.96
CA ASN A 71 2.31 -10.46 14.26
C ASN A 71 1.39 -11.26 13.35
N ASN A 72 1.92 -12.29 12.72
CA ASN A 72 1.11 -13.22 11.95
C ASN A 72 0.53 -14.29 12.87
N VAL A 73 -0.79 -14.28 13.03
CA VAL A 73 -1.52 -15.20 13.92
C VAL A 73 -1.32 -16.67 13.51
N THR A 74 -1.06 -16.95 12.23
CA THR A 74 -0.91 -18.33 11.74
C THR A 74 0.41 -18.97 12.14
N ASP A 75 1.51 -18.23 12.18
CA ASP A 75 2.85 -18.75 12.49
C ASP A 75 3.48 -18.15 13.75
N ASN A 76 2.76 -17.23 14.40
CA ASN A 76 3.16 -16.48 15.60
C ASN A 76 4.49 -15.70 15.44
N LYS A 77 4.87 -15.32 14.21
CA LYS A 77 6.08 -14.54 13.94
C LYS A 77 5.76 -13.07 13.73
N ASN A 78 6.73 -12.23 14.07
CA ASN A 78 6.68 -10.80 13.82
C ASN A 78 7.26 -10.48 12.44
N TYR A 79 6.55 -9.65 11.68
CA TYR A 79 6.90 -9.20 10.35
C TYR A 79 7.00 -7.69 10.32
N VAL A 80 7.93 -7.17 9.52
CA VAL A 80 7.97 -5.76 9.14
C VAL A 80 7.61 -5.67 7.66
N THR A 81 6.56 -4.93 7.35
CA THR A 81 6.14 -4.66 5.97
C THR A 81 6.49 -3.22 5.64
N ILE A 82 7.36 -3.02 4.64
CA ILE A 82 7.75 -1.70 4.16
C ILE A 82 7.11 -1.49 2.78
N LYS A 83 6.41 -0.38 2.60
CA LYS A 83 5.77 0.00 1.34
C LYS A 83 6.36 1.32 0.88
N ILE A 84 6.84 1.35 -0.36
CA ILE A 84 7.53 2.50 -0.95
C ILE A 84 6.88 2.79 -2.30
N VAL A 85 6.50 4.04 -2.51
CA VAL A 85 5.92 4.51 -3.78
C VAL A 85 6.85 5.56 -4.36
N ASN A 86 7.30 5.30 -5.59
CA ASN A 86 7.92 6.32 -6.44
C ASN A 86 6.87 6.90 -7.36
N PHE A 87 6.52 8.17 -7.14
CA PHE A 87 5.57 8.92 -7.96
C PHE A 87 6.28 9.95 -8.86
N GLY A 88 7.62 9.90 -8.92
CA GLY A 88 8.42 10.65 -9.88
C GLY A 88 8.48 9.97 -11.25
N SER A 89 9.06 10.67 -12.22
CA SER A 89 9.22 10.18 -13.61
C SER A 89 10.52 9.42 -13.86
N SER A 90 11.39 9.30 -12.87
CA SER A 90 12.72 8.67 -12.98
C SER A 90 12.90 7.56 -11.95
N SER A 91 13.70 6.55 -12.30
CA SER A 91 14.09 5.50 -11.35
C SER A 91 14.90 6.11 -10.20
N VAL A 92 14.70 5.57 -8.99
CA VAL A 92 15.39 6.02 -7.78
C VAL A 92 16.05 4.83 -7.09
N ASN A 93 17.34 4.98 -6.78
CA ASN A 93 18.07 4.01 -5.97
C ASN A 93 17.78 4.26 -4.48
N ILE A 94 17.34 3.23 -3.77
CA ILE A 94 16.95 3.32 -2.36
C ILE A 94 17.91 2.49 -1.51
N LYS A 95 18.48 3.11 -0.47
CA LYS A 95 19.21 2.42 0.60
C LYS A 95 18.30 2.33 1.82
N LEU A 96 18.01 1.11 2.27
CA LEU A 96 17.18 0.85 3.44
C LEU A 96 18.06 0.67 4.67
N ASN A 97 17.78 1.43 5.73
CA ASN A 97 18.34 1.23 7.05
C ASN A 97 17.20 0.88 8.01
N ILE A 98 17.34 -0.23 8.73
CA ILE A 98 16.35 -0.71 9.69
C ILE A 98 17.08 -0.84 11.01
N ASP A 99 16.66 -0.02 11.98
CA ASP A 99 17.20 -0.06 13.33
C ASP A 99 16.19 -0.76 14.26
N PHE A 100 16.72 -1.58 15.16
CA PHE A 100 15.92 -2.29 16.15
C PHE A 100 16.42 -1.86 17.52
N ASP A 101 15.58 -1.15 18.26
CA ASP A 101 15.88 -0.84 19.65
C ASP A 101 15.99 -2.16 20.43
N ARG A 102 17.21 -2.44 20.93
CA ARG A 102 17.50 -3.64 21.73
C ARG A 102 17.17 -3.46 23.21
N THR A 103 16.38 -2.47 23.58
CA THR A 103 16.10 -2.15 24.98
C THR A 103 14.95 -3.01 25.52
N SER A 104 15.23 -4.29 25.78
CA SER A 104 14.58 -5.10 26.84
C SER A 104 15.31 -6.44 26.98
N PHE A 105 16.37 -6.44 27.79
CA PHE A 105 16.82 -7.62 28.56
C PHE A 105 16.63 -7.30 30.04
#